data_AF-A0AAW2ZNP6-F1
#
_entry.id   AF-A0AAW2ZNP6-F1
#
_cell.length_a   1.000
_cell.length_b   1.000
_cell.length_c   1.000
_cell.angle_alpha   90.00
_cell.angle_beta   90.00
_cell.angle_gamma   90.00
#
_symmetry.space_group_name_H-M   'P 1'
#
loop_
_entity.id
_entity.type
_entity.pdbx_description
1 polymer ?
#
loop_
_entity_poly.entity_id
_entity_poly.type
_entity_poly.pdbx_seq_one_letter_code
_entity_poly.pdbx_strand_id
1 'polypeptide(L)'
;MSELLENLVNPKPFLNDLTGKAVVVKLKWGLEYKGYLISVDSYMNLQLANTEEIIEGKITGNLGEVLIRCNNVLYIRGVPEEEEEEEKDQTMDEQVAQ
;
A
#
# COMPACT_ATOMS: atom_id res chain seq x y z
N MET A 1 27.23 10.76 14.65
CA MET A 1 26.58 10.22 15.88
C MET A 1 25.33 10.99 16.26
N SER A 2 25.30 12.33 16.12
CA SER A 2 24.08 13.15 16.29
C SER A 2 23.04 12.92 15.18
N GLU A 3 23.44 12.95 13.90
CA GLU A 3 22.51 12.72 12.76
C GLU A 3 21.90 11.31 12.72
N LEU A 4 22.59 10.31 13.29
CA LEU A 4 22.07 8.92 13.37
C LEU A 4 21.01 8.74 14.46
N LEU A 5 21.02 9.61 15.48
CA LEU A 5 20.01 9.63 16.54
C LEU A 5 18.78 10.44 16.13
N GLU A 6 18.91 11.38 15.19
CA GLU A 6 17.80 12.19 14.68
C GLU A 6 16.80 11.39 13.82
N ASN A 7 17.22 10.28 13.22
CA ASN A 7 16.37 9.48 12.33
C ASN A 7 15.70 8.27 13.02
N LEU A 8 15.64 8.25 14.34
CA LEU A 8 15.00 7.16 15.07
C LEU A 8 13.47 7.35 15.09
N VAL A 9 12.78 6.67 14.18
CA VAL A 9 11.31 6.74 14.10
C VAL A 9 10.69 5.55 14.83
N ASN A 10 9.84 5.84 15.82
CA ASN A 10 9.06 4.81 16.49
C ASN A 10 7.92 4.28 15.59
N PRO A 11 7.48 3.02 15.75
CA PRO A 11 6.47 2.43 14.86
C PRO A 11 5.14 3.18 14.80
N LYS A 12 4.67 3.75 15.93
CA LYS A 12 3.40 4.50 15.97
C LYS A 12 3.49 5.81 15.14
N PRO A 13 4.47 6.69 15.38
CA PRO A 13 4.72 7.83 14.49
C PRO A 13 4.85 7.43 13.02
N PHE A 14 5.61 6.37 12.72
CA PHE A 14 5.77 5.87 11.35
C PHE A 14 4.42 5.51 10.69
N LEU A 15 3.53 4.80 11.40
CA LEU A 15 2.21 4.45 10.86
C LEU A 15 1.30 5.68 10.68
N ASN A 16 1.37 6.63 11.61
CA ASN A 16 0.62 7.88 11.49
C ASN A 16 1.07 8.69 10.27
N ASP A 17 2.38 8.73 9.98
CA ASP A 17 2.95 9.43 8.82
C ASP A 17 2.55 8.80 7.47
N LEU A 18 2.13 7.54 7.48
CA LEU A 18 1.59 6.83 6.31
C LEU A 18 0.08 7.04 6.14
N THR A 19 -0.63 7.61 7.11
CA THR A 19 -2.07 7.83 7.00
C THR A 19 -2.37 8.83 5.87
N GLY A 20 -3.32 8.47 5.02
CA GLY A 20 -3.68 9.18 3.78
C GLY A 20 -2.81 8.83 2.57
N LYS A 21 -1.73 8.05 2.72
CA LYS A 21 -0.81 7.70 1.63
C LYS A 21 -1.08 6.31 1.07
N ALA A 22 -0.63 6.08 -0.15
CA ALA A 22 -0.59 4.75 -0.75
C ALA A 22 0.43 3.87 0.00
N VAL A 23 0.00 2.66 0.38
CA VAL A 23 0.81 1.70 1.12
C VAL A 23 0.70 0.31 0.51
N VAL A 24 1.71 -0.52 0.77
CA VAL A 24 1.62 -1.98 0.58
C VAL A 24 1.74 -2.66 1.94
N VAL A 25 0.80 -3.55 2.22
CA VAL A 25 0.76 -4.37 3.43
C VAL A 25 0.98 -5.83 3.05
N LYS A 26 2.06 -6.42 3.53
CA LYS A 26 2.35 -7.85 3.36
C LYS A 26 1.77 -8.62 4.54
N LEU A 27 0.99 -9.66 4.26
CA LEU A 27 0.57 -10.62 5.27
C LEU A 27 1.62 -11.71 5.50
N LYS A 28 1.62 -12.30 6.69
CA LYS A 28 2.53 -13.40 7.09
C LYS A 28 2.53 -14.60 6.13
N TRP A 29 1.42 -14.81 5.42
CA TRP A 29 1.20 -15.98 4.57
C TRP A 29 1.38 -15.70 3.07
N GLY A 30 1.92 -14.53 2.71
CA GLY A 30 2.34 -14.24 1.33
C GLY A 30 1.43 -13.30 0.54
N LEU A 31 0.17 -13.11 0.94
CA LEU A 31 -0.70 -12.13 0.27
C LEU A 31 -0.25 -10.70 0.53
N GLU A 32 -0.37 -9.85 -0.48
CA GLU A 32 -0.12 -8.41 -0.40
C GLU A 32 -1.41 -7.63 -0.69
N TYR A 33 -1.57 -6.51 -0.01
CA TYR A 33 -2.63 -5.56 -0.28
C TYR A 33 -2.01 -4.19 -0.55
N LYS A 34 -2.38 -3.58 -1.68
CA LYS A 34 -2.02 -2.21 -2.02
C LYS A 34 -3.27 -1.34 -1.89
N GLY A 35 -3.17 -0.20 -1.23
CA GLY A 35 -4.31 0.72 -1.08
C GLY A 35 -3.92 1.98 -0.32
N TYR A 36 -4.88 2.85 -0.06
CA TYR A 36 -4.67 4.06 0.75
C TYR A 36 -4.93 3.77 2.21
N LEU A 37 -3.96 4.07 3.09
CA LEU A 37 -4.13 3.89 4.52
C LEU A 37 -5.07 4.96 5.08
N ILE A 38 -6.29 4.58 5.46
CA ILE A 38 -7.29 5.51 5.99
C ILE A 38 -7.10 5.75 7.49
N SER A 39 -6.89 4.69 8.25
CA SER A 39 -6.75 4.80 9.70
C SER A 39 -6.00 3.61 10.29
N VAL A 40 -5.47 3.82 11.50
CA VAL A 40 -4.79 2.82 12.33
C VAL A 40 -5.27 2.96 13.76
N ASP A 41 -5.46 1.84 14.46
CA ASP A 41 -5.82 1.84 15.89
C ASP A 41 -4.64 1.53 16.82
N SER A 42 -4.88 1.50 18.13
CA SER A 42 -3.85 1.20 19.14
C SER A 42 -3.24 -0.20 19.05
N TYR A 43 -3.93 -1.13 18.38
CA TYR A 43 -3.48 -2.50 18.15
C TYR A 43 -2.78 -2.66 16.80
N MET A 44 -2.70 -1.60 15.99
CA MET A 44 -2.19 -1.59 14.62
C MET A 44 -3.06 -2.42 13.65
N ASN A 45 -4.38 -2.43 13.88
CA ASN A 45 -5.32 -2.79 12.81
C ASN A 45 -5.31 -1.68 11.75
N LEU A 46 -5.42 -2.03 10.47
CA LEU A 46 -5.26 -1.10 9.35
C LEU A 46 -6.55 -1.05 8.54
N GLN A 47 -7.07 0.15 8.31
CA GLN A 47 -8.17 0.38 7.36
C GLN A 47 -7.58 0.88 6.04
N LEU A 48 -7.84 0.16 4.95
CA LEU A 48 -7.41 0.53 3.60
C LEU A 48 -8.61 0.88 2.72
N ALA A 49 -8.45 1.87 1.84
CA ALA A 49 -9.39 2.20 0.77
C ALA A 49 -8.77 1.94 -0.61
N ASN A 50 -9.62 1.75 -1.62
CA ASN A 50 -9.23 1.41 -3.00
C ASN A 50 -8.22 0.26 -3.04
N THR A 51 -8.49 -0.78 -2.25
CA THR A 51 -7.54 -1.85 -2.00
C THR A 51 -7.51 -2.83 -3.17
N GLU A 52 -6.32 -3.18 -3.63
CA GLU A 52 -6.05 -4.23 -4.60
C GLU A 52 -5.37 -5.41 -3.91
N GLU A 53 -5.80 -6.61 -4.25
CA GLU A 53 -5.14 -7.85 -3.84
C GLU A 53 -4.00 -8.16 -4.81
N ILE A 54 -2.83 -8.46 -4.26
CA ILE A 54 -1.64 -8.85 -5.01
C ILE A 54 -1.20 -10.25 -4.56
N ILE A 55 -1.19 -11.18 -5.50
CA ILE A 55 -0.71 -12.56 -5.32
C ILE A 55 0.46 -12.77 -6.28
N GLU A 56 1.62 -13.16 -5.75
CA GLU A 56 2.84 -13.40 -6.54
C GLU A 56 3.23 -12.23 -7.47
N GLY A 57 3.00 -10.99 -7.01
CA GLY A 57 3.34 -9.77 -7.74
C GLY A 57 2.32 -9.37 -8.83
N LYS A 58 1.21 -10.09 -8.98
CA LYS A 58 0.13 -9.74 -9.91
C LYS A 58 -1.10 -9.26 -9.16
N ILE A 59 -1.73 -8.20 -9.68
CA ILE A 59 -3.02 -7.73 -9.18
C ILE A 59 -4.09 -8.78 -9.55
N THR A 60 -4.74 -9.35 -8.56
CA THR A 60 -5.75 -10.41 -8.73
C THR A 60 -7.18 -9.89 -8.60
N GLY A 61 -7.38 -8.74 -7.95
CA GLY A 61 -8.70 -8.14 -7.84
C GLY A 61 -8.72 -6.83 -7.06
N ASN A 62 -9.81 -6.08 -7.23
CA ASN A 62 -10.12 -4.89 -6.44
C ASN A 62 -11.11 -5.27 -5.33
N LEU A 63 -10.75 -4.90 -4.09
CA LEU A 63 -11.50 -5.21 -2.87
C LEU A 63 -12.17 -3.97 -2.26
N GLY A 64 -11.90 -2.77 -2.77
CA GLY A 64 -12.43 -1.52 -2.24
C GLY A 64 -11.94 -1.24 -0.82
N GLU A 65 -12.85 -1.21 0.15
CA GLU A 65 -12.53 -0.93 1.56
C GLU A 65 -12.24 -2.22 2.33
N VAL A 66 -11.08 -2.27 2.99
CA VAL A 66 -10.58 -3.48 3.68
C VAL A 66 -10.09 -3.13 5.09
N LEU A 67 -10.45 -3.97 6.06
CA LEU A 67 -9.88 -3.95 7.41
C LEU A 67 -8.90 -5.12 7.58
N ILE A 68 -7.63 -4.81 7.80
CA ILE A 68 -6.58 -5.81 8.08
C ILE A 68 -6.31 -5.87 9.58
N ARG A 69 -6.48 -7.06 10.17
CA ARG A 69 -6.18 -7.32 11.58
C ARG A 69 -4.68 -7.40 11.82
N CYS A 70 -4.21 -6.72 12.86
CA CYS A 70 -2.79 -6.53 13.17
C CYS A 70 -1.96 -7.83 13.22
N ASN A 71 -2.52 -8.92 13.76
CA ASN A 71 -1.78 -10.17 13.95
C ASN A 71 -1.48 -10.90 12.63
N ASN A 72 -2.06 -10.48 11.50
CA ASN A 72 -1.76 -11.02 10.18
C ASN A 72 -0.69 -10.22 9.43
N VAL A 73 -0.40 -8.99 9.86
CA VAL A 73 0.58 -8.11 9.20
C VAL A 73 2.00 -8.65 9.45
N LEU A 74 2.79 -8.73 8.38
CA LEU A 74 4.23 -8.97 8.43
C LEU A 74 4.98 -7.65 8.38
N TYR A 75 4.68 -6.81 7.39
CA TYR A 75 5.19 -5.44 7.30
C TYR A 75 4.23 -4.54 6.52
N ILE A 76 4.45 -3.23 6.65
CA ILE A 76 3.82 -2.18 5.85
C ILE A 76 4.93 -1.25 5.32
N ARG A 77 4.77 -0.78 4.09
CA ARG A 77 5.64 0.22 3.47
C ARG A 77 4.80 1.27 2.74
N GLY A 78 5.31 2.50 2.67
CA GLY A 78 4.80 3.50 1.74
C GLY A 78 5.09 3.08 0.29
N VAL A 79 4.21 3.48 -0.62
CA VAL A 79 4.50 3.51 -2.05
C VAL A 79 5.04 4.91 -2.34
N PRO A 80 6.23 5.06 -2.93
CA PRO A 80 6.70 6.37 -3.39
C PRO A 80 5.66 6.96 -4.34
N GLU A 81 5.42 8.26 -4.25
CA GLU A 81 4.69 8.99 -5.27
C GLU A 81 5.62 9.09 -6.49
N GLU A 82 5.68 8.03 -7.29
CA GLU A 82 6.16 8.13 -8.66
C GLU A 82 5.03 8.82 -9.44
N GLU A 83 5.35 9.95 -10.08
CA GLU A 83 4.47 10.61 -11.05
C GLU A 83 3.94 9.51 -11.97
N GLU A 84 2.62 9.33 -12.03
CA GLU A 84 1.98 8.30 -12.84
C GLU A 84 2.38 8.50 -14.31
N GLU A 85 3.45 7.86 -14.78
CA GLU A 85 3.73 7.76 -16.21
C GLU A 85 2.59 6.95 -16.83
N GLU A 86 1.92 7.61 -17.77
CA GLU A 86 0.70 7.22 -18.42
C GLU A 86 0.85 5.90 -19.22
N GLU A 87 0.67 4.73 -18.61
CA GLU A 87 0.40 3.49 -19.37
C GLU A 87 -1.07 3.43 -19.85
N LYS A 88 -1.57 4.52 -20.44
CA LYS A 88 -2.88 4.55 -21.13
C LYS A 88 -2.77 4.54 -22.65
N ASP A 89 -1.58 4.43 -23.24
CA ASP A 89 -1.42 4.66 -24.69
C ASP A 89 -1.17 3.39 -25.55
N GLN A 90 -1.31 2.17 -25.00
CA GLN A 90 -1.09 0.94 -25.81
C GLN A 90 -2.36 0.16 -26.20
N THR A 91 -3.56 0.63 -25.83
CA THR A 91 -4.82 -0.07 -26.21
C THR A 91 -5.69 0.69 -27.22
N MET A 92 -5.32 1.92 -27.62
CA MET A 92 -6.09 2.68 -28.61
C MET A 92 -5.69 2.37 -30.06
N ASP A 93 -4.46 1.92 -30.32
CA ASP A 93 -3.96 1.70 -31.68
C ASP A 93 -4.47 0.41 -32.35
N GLU A 94 -4.93 -0.60 -31.58
CA GLU A 94 -5.49 -1.83 -32.19
C GLU A 94 -6.93 -1.66 -32.67
N GLN A 95 -7.65 -0.61 -32.28
CA GLN A 95 -9.03 -0.37 -32.72
C GLN A 95 -9.16 0.59 -33.91
N VAL A 96 -8.12 1.35 -34.25
CA VAL A 96 -8.12 2.27 -35.41
C VAL A 96 -7.60 1.59 -36.69
N ALA A 97 -6.99 0.40 -36.57
CA ALA A 97 -6.49 -0.39 -37.70
C ALA A 97 -7.48 -1.43 -38.26
N GLN A 98 -8.77 -1.38 -37.88
CA GLN A 98 -9.86 -2.17 -38.49
C GLN A 98 -10.88 -1.28 -39.20
#